data_AF-A0A7D4HU88-F1
#
_entry.id   AF-A0A7D4HU88-F1
#
_cell.length_a   1.000
_cell.length_b   1.000
_cell.length_c   1.000
_cell.angle_alpha   90.00
_cell.angle_beta   90.00
_cell.angle_gamma   90.00
#
_symmetry.space_group_name_H-M   'P 1'
#
loop_
_entity.id
_entity.type
_entity.pdbx_description
1 polymer ?
#
loop_
_entity_poly.entity_id
_entity_poly.type
_entity_poly.pdbx_seq_one_letter_code
_entity_poly.pdbx_strand_id
1 'polypeptide(L)'
;MNTKTSSAGKEATQETPSRLIDARIRELDDWRGQTLARVRDIIRQADPAGLFNASLDGNTRRAIDIREGGTLDETALQALIRAAVRLNGAGKSASVKK
;
A
#
# COMPACT_ATOMS: atom_id res chain seq x y z
N MET A 1 -22.19 -41.80 5.92
CA MET A 1 -22.20 -40.84 4.80
C MET A 1 -21.89 -39.46 5.36
N ASN A 2 -20.66 -38.97 5.20
CA ASN A 2 -20.27 -37.63 5.62
C ASN A 2 -19.36 -37.04 4.55
N THR A 3 -19.66 -35.83 4.10
CA THR A 3 -18.78 -34.66 4.13
C THR A 3 -19.19 -33.63 3.08
N LYS A 4 -19.07 -32.36 3.48
CA LYS A 4 -19.01 -31.14 2.66
C LYS A 4 -20.30 -30.70 1.95
N THR A 5 -21.09 -29.94 2.69
CA THR A 5 -21.78 -28.78 2.12
C THR A 5 -20.72 -27.80 1.61
N SER A 6 -20.58 -27.74 0.29
CA SER A 6 -19.87 -26.71 -0.43
C SER A 6 -20.49 -25.33 -0.13
N SER A 7 -19.72 -24.42 0.45
CA SER A 7 -20.04 -22.99 0.43
C SER A 7 -19.32 -22.37 -0.77
N ALA A 8 -19.90 -22.55 -1.94
CA ALA A 8 -19.64 -21.70 -3.10
C ALA A 8 -20.53 -20.45 -2.97
N GLY A 9 -19.93 -19.26 -3.07
CA GLY A 9 -20.67 -18.02 -3.31
C GLY A 9 -20.91 -17.11 -2.10
N LYS A 10 -19.84 -16.61 -1.47
CA LYS A 10 -19.84 -15.29 -0.82
C LYS A 10 -18.49 -14.59 -1.03
N GLU A 11 -18.07 -14.39 -2.28
CA GLU A 11 -17.12 -13.32 -2.59
C GLU A 11 -17.96 -12.06 -2.82
N ALA A 12 -18.36 -11.46 -1.70
CA ALA A 12 -18.79 -10.07 -1.70
C ALA A 12 -17.64 -9.23 -2.25
N THR A 13 -17.97 -8.24 -3.07
CA THR A 13 -17.12 -7.15 -3.56
C THR A 13 -16.31 -6.52 -2.42
N GLN A 14 -15.17 -7.11 -2.05
CA GLN A 14 -14.24 -6.54 -1.10
C GLN A 14 -13.29 -5.67 -1.92
N GLU A 15 -13.56 -4.37 -1.98
CA GLU A 15 -12.64 -3.42 -2.59
C GLU A 15 -11.25 -3.57 -1.94
N THR A 16 -10.25 -3.88 -2.75
CA THR A 16 -8.86 -4.03 -2.26
C THR A 16 -8.46 -2.79 -1.46
N PRO A 17 -7.61 -2.89 -0.41
CA PRO A 17 -7.14 -1.73 0.34
C PRO A 17 -6.59 -0.61 -0.56
N SER A 18 -5.92 -1.00 -1.65
CA SER A 18 -5.46 -0.09 -2.69
C SER A 18 -6.57 0.72 -3.38
N ARG A 19 -7.74 0.11 -3.67
CA ARG A 19 -8.89 0.80 -4.24
C ARG A 19 -9.54 1.76 -3.25
N LEU A 20 -9.66 1.35 -1.99
CA LEU A 20 -10.19 2.22 -0.93
C LEU A 20 -9.32 3.46 -0.73
N ILE A 21 -8.00 3.30 -0.78
CA ILE A 21 -7.06 4.43 -0.74
C ILE A 21 -7.23 5.31 -1.98
N ASP A 22 -7.27 4.72 -3.18
CA ASP A 22 -7.45 5.46 -4.43
C ASP A 22 -8.79 6.22 -4.43
N ALA A 23 -9.87 5.66 -3.86
CA ALA A 23 -11.16 6.34 -3.70
C ALA A 23 -11.05 7.50 -2.70
N ARG A 24 -10.44 7.25 -1.53
CA ARG A 24 -10.29 8.27 -0.48
C ARG A 24 -9.44 9.46 -0.94
N ILE A 25 -8.42 9.24 -1.77
CA ILE A 25 -7.62 10.31 -2.37
C ILE A 25 -8.46 11.17 -3.31
N ARG A 26 -9.37 10.57 -4.10
CA ARG A 26 -10.25 11.30 -5.04
C ARG A 26 -11.30 12.16 -4.35
N GLU A 27 -11.70 11.80 -3.13
CA GLU A 27 -12.64 12.59 -2.34
C GLU A 27 -12.03 13.88 -1.77
N LEU A 28 -10.71 14.04 -1.83
CA LEU A 28 -10.01 15.24 -1.39
C LEU A 28 -9.86 16.19 -2.57
N ASP A 29 -10.61 17.29 -2.57
CA ASP A 29 -10.65 18.32 -3.61
C ASP A 29 -9.66 19.48 -3.39
N ASP A 30 -8.82 19.37 -2.36
CA ASP A 30 -7.79 20.35 -2.01
C ASP A 30 -6.37 19.88 -2.37
N TRP A 31 -5.36 20.62 -1.88
CA TRP A 31 -3.95 20.32 -2.13
C TRP A 31 -3.52 18.94 -1.60
N ARG A 32 -4.23 18.37 -0.61
CA ARG A 32 -3.90 17.07 -0.02
C ARG A 32 -4.21 15.96 -1.01
N GLY A 33 -5.34 16.03 -1.71
CA GLY A 33 -5.71 15.05 -2.73
C GLY A 33 -4.68 14.98 -3.85
N GLN A 34 -4.28 16.15 -4.37
CA GLN A 34 -3.26 16.26 -5.41
C GLN A 34 -1.90 15.71 -4.94
N THR A 35 -1.50 16.05 -3.72
CA THR A 35 -0.23 15.59 -3.16
C THR A 35 -0.22 14.09 -2.91
N LEU A 36 -1.29 13.55 -2.33
CA LEU A 36 -1.42 12.11 -2.07
C LEU A 36 -1.51 11.29 -3.36
N ALA A 37 -2.15 11.81 -4.41
CA ALA A 37 -2.14 11.18 -5.73
C ALA A 37 -0.71 11.09 -6.30
N ARG A 38 0.08 12.16 -6.18
CA ARG A 38 1.48 12.15 -6.60
C ARG A 38 2.33 11.15 -5.81
N VAL A 39 2.19 11.15 -4.48
CA VAL A 39 2.85 10.16 -3.59
C VAL A 39 2.44 8.73 -3.97
N ARG A 40 1.16 8.51 -4.29
CA ARG A 40 0.61 7.21 -4.69
C ARG A 40 1.27 6.70 -5.98
N ASP A 41 1.46 7.57 -6.96
CA ASP A 41 2.12 7.21 -8.21
C ASP A 41 3.61 6.87 -7.99
N ILE A 42 4.30 7.60 -7.13
CA ILE A 42 5.70 7.31 -6.76
C ILE A 42 5.79 5.94 -6.06
N ILE A 43 4.89 5.64 -5.12
CA ILE A 43 4.87 4.34 -4.44
C ILE A 43 4.66 3.21 -5.45
N ARG A 44 3.70 3.34 -6.38
CA ARG A 44 3.46 2.33 -7.41
C ARG A 44 4.68 2.07 -8.31
N GLN A 45 5.39 3.13 -8.70
CA GLN A 45 6.61 3.01 -9.50
C GLN A 45 7.76 2.38 -8.72
N ALA A 46 7.85 2.65 -7.42
CA ALA A 46 8.90 2.14 -6.54
C ALA A 46 8.65 0.69 -6.08
N ASP A 47 7.40 0.25 -6.04
CA ASP A 47 6.98 -1.05 -5.55
C ASP A 47 6.00 -1.77 -6.51
N PRO A 48 6.49 -2.29 -7.66
CA PRO A 48 5.65 -3.00 -8.62
C PRO A 48 5.01 -4.28 -8.05
N ALA A 49 5.61 -4.84 -7.00
CA ALA A 49 5.13 -6.04 -6.32
C ALA A 49 4.01 -5.75 -5.30
N GLY A 50 3.70 -4.48 -5.02
CA GLY A 50 2.63 -4.08 -4.11
C GLY A 50 2.83 -4.57 -2.67
N LEU A 51 4.08 -4.63 -2.20
CA LEU A 51 4.42 -5.00 -0.82
C LEU A 51 3.96 -3.95 0.20
N PHE A 52 3.91 -2.67 -0.20
CA PHE A 52 3.32 -1.58 0.56
C PHE A 52 1.79 -1.65 0.49
N ASN A 53 1.12 -1.52 1.65
CA ASN A 53 -0.33 -1.58 1.83
C ASN A 53 -0.98 -2.98 1.70
N ALA A 54 -0.24 -4.06 2.00
CA ALA A 54 -0.80 -5.42 2.00
C ALA A 54 -1.85 -5.68 3.10
N SER A 55 -1.96 -4.84 4.14
CA SER A 55 -3.06 -4.88 5.12
C SER A 55 -3.16 -3.57 5.93
N LEU A 56 -4.34 -3.30 6.50
CA LEU A 56 -4.59 -2.24 7.49
C LEU A 56 -4.06 -2.61 8.90
N ASP A 57 -3.77 -3.88 9.13
CA ASP A 57 -3.29 -4.46 10.40
C ASP A 57 -1.77 -4.34 10.60
N GLY A 58 -1.11 -3.40 9.91
CA GLY A 58 0.34 -3.22 10.01
C GLY A 58 0.79 -2.98 11.46
N ASN A 59 1.70 -3.83 11.96
CA ASN A 59 2.26 -3.75 13.32
C ASN A 59 3.12 -2.50 13.56
N THR A 60 3.52 -1.78 12.50
CA THR A 60 4.36 -0.58 12.64
C THR A 60 3.98 0.48 11.62
N ARG A 61 3.55 1.65 12.12
CA ARG A 61 3.18 2.83 11.32
C ARG A 61 4.26 3.90 11.47
N ARG A 62 4.62 4.57 10.37
CA ARG A 62 5.48 5.75 10.36
C ARG A 62 4.72 6.87 9.66
N ALA A 63 4.80 8.07 10.21
CA ALA A 63 4.16 9.26 9.65
C ALA A 63 5.22 10.17 9.02
N ILE A 64 4.83 10.87 7.95
CA ILE A 64 5.61 11.94 7.34
C ILE A 64 4.66 13.14 7.22
N ASP A 65 5.07 14.26 7.79
CA ASP A 65 4.30 15.50 7.67
C ASP A 65 4.56 16.17 6.33
N ILE A 66 3.48 16.55 5.65
CA ILE A 66 3.52 17.32 4.40
C ILE A 66 2.83 18.65 4.66
N ARG A 67 3.50 19.73 4.28
CA ARG A 67 2.99 21.09 4.43
C ARG A 67 2.44 21.59 3.09
N GLU A 68 1.35 22.34 3.14
CA GLU A 68 0.84 23.06 1.97
C GLU A 68 1.92 24.02 1.44
N GLY A 69 2.10 24.04 0.12
CA GLY A 69 3.16 24.81 -0.55
C GLY A 69 4.58 24.27 -0.34
N GLY A 70 4.75 23.17 0.41
CA GLY A 70 6.03 22.48 0.55
C GLY A 70 6.40 21.70 -0.71
N THR A 71 7.69 21.58 -0.96
CA THR A 71 8.21 20.76 -2.06
C THR A 71 8.42 19.32 -1.58
N LEU A 72 8.00 18.36 -2.39
CA LEU A 72 8.26 16.94 -2.17
C LEU A 72 9.48 16.54 -3.00
N ASP A 73 10.53 16.02 -2.34
CA ASP A 73 11.63 15.38 -3.05
C ASP A 73 11.21 13.98 -3.51
N GLU A 74 10.72 13.90 -4.74
CA GLU A 74 10.23 12.66 -5.34
C GLU A 74 11.35 11.62 -5.51
N THR A 75 12.58 12.07 -5.75
CA THR A 75 13.73 11.19 -5.94
C THR A 75 14.11 10.55 -4.62
N ALA A 76 14.21 11.34 -3.55
CA ALA A 76 14.49 10.83 -2.22
C ALA A 76 13.37 9.92 -1.71
N LEU A 77 12.10 10.30 -1.92
CA LEU A 77 10.96 9.48 -1.55
C LEU A 77 10.97 8.12 -2.27
N GLN A 78 11.19 8.12 -3.59
CA GLN A 78 11.30 6.89 -4.38
C GLN A 78 12.46 6.01 -3.91
N ALA A 79 13.63 6.60 -3.61
CA ALA A 79 14.77 5.88 -3.09
C ALA A 79 14.47 5.23 -1.72
N LEU A 80 13.78 5.96 -0.83
CA LEU A 80 13.35 5.46 0.47
C LEU A 80 12.40 4.26 0.34
N ILE A 81 11.41 4.34 -0.54
CA ILE A 81 10.44 3.25 -0.75
C ILE A 81 11.14 2.01 -1.32
N ARG A 82 12.01 2.16 -2.31
CA ARG A 82 12.81 1.05 -2.86
C ARG A 82 13.69 0.38 -1.80
N ALA A 83 14.32 1.18 -0.93
CA ALA A 83 15.10 0.65 0.18
C ALA A 83 14.23 -0.17 1.15
N ALA A 84 13.02 0.32 1.47
CA ALA A 84 12.07 -0.38 2.33
C ALA A 84 11.54 -1.68 1.68
N VAL A 85 11.21 -1.66 0.38
CA VAL A 85 10.84 -2.85 -0.39
C VAL A 85 11.93 -3.91 -0.31
N ARG A 86 13.19 -3.53 -0.52
CA ARG A 86 14.34 -4.45 -0.42
C ARG A 86 14.48 -5.02 0.98
N LEU A 87 14.37 -4.18 2.01
CA LEU A 87 14.46 -4.61 3.42
C LEU A 87 13.37 -5.64 3.76
N ASN A 88 12.13 -5.37 3.34
CA ASN A 88 10.98 -6.25 3.61
C ASN A 88 11.01 -7.52 2.76
N GLY A 89 11.46 -7.42 1.50
CA GLY A 89 11.62 -8.55 0.58
C GLY A 89 12.68 -9.54 1.06
N ALA A 90 13.78 -9.06 1.64
CA ALA A 90 14.84 -9.90 2.21
C ALA A 90 14.37 -10.76 3.40
N GLY A 91 13.31 -10.34 4.11
CA GLY A 91 12.71 -11.12 5.20
C GLY A 91 11.85 -12.30 4.73
N LYS A 92 11.28 -12.26 3.51
CA LYS A 92 10.45 -13.36 2.97
C LYS A 92 11.27 -14.59 2.55
N SER A 93 12.58 -14.46 2.35
CA SER A 93 13.45 -15.60 2.05
C SER A 93 13.83 -16.43 3.28
N ALA A 94 13.59 -15.95 4.51
CA ALA A 94 13.95 -16.65 5.74
C ALA A 94 12.82 -17.53 6.33
N SER A 95 11.59 -17.44 5.82
CA SER A 95 10.44 -18.19 6.35
C SER A 95 10.03 -19.42 5.53
N VAL A 96 10.73 -19.77 4.45
CA VAL A 96 10.58 -21.08 3.77
C VAL A 96 11.71 -22.00 4.24
N LYS A 97 11.60 -22.46 5.49
CA LYS A 97 12.22 -23.70 6.03
C LYS A 97 11.84 -23.84 7.51
N LYS A 98 10.82 -24.64 7.81
CA LYS A 98 10.95 -25.92 8.54
C LYS A 98 9.62 -26.65 8.56
#